data_AF-L1J1J0-F1
#
_entry.id   AF-L1J1J0-F1
#
_cell.length_a   1.000
_cell.length_b   1.000
_cell.length_c   1.000
_cell.angle_alpha   90.00
_cell.angle_beta   90.00
_cell.angle_gamma   90.00
#
_symmetry.space_group_name_H-M   'P 1'
#
loop_
_entity.id
_entity.type
_entity.pdbx_description
1 polymer ?
#
loop_
_entity_poly.entity_id
_entity_poly.type
_entity_poly.pdbx_seq_one_letter_code
_entity_poly.pdbx_strand_id
1 'polypeptide(L)'
;MFDAVRAFAHNMFLYTHCKPLRALYQKELLDQSAGYNVAFPYLVVNILPSPLLGLMIAAMLAALMSSLASVFNSLRKSASEKELVLVGKVATVVMTILGILWIPLIQSLSSGLYIYTHKVMAYMAPPITVVFLGGVLWPRANQQGAWACLMFGFFVGNLRLVGEISIARSHDSSITSLFL
;
A
#
# COMPACT_ATOMS: atom_id res chain seq x y z
N MET A 1 -7.49 -21.09 -7.19
CA MET A 1 -7.84 -19.79 -6.56
C MET A 1 -9.15 -19.91 -5.78
N PHE A 2 -10.24 -20.35 -6.40
CA PHE A 2 -11.48 -20.66 -5.67
C PHE A 2 -11.28 -21.71 -4.56
N ASP A 3 -10.43 -22.71 -4.75
CA ASP A 3 -10.14 -23.69 -3.69
C ASP A 3 -9.30 -23.12 -2.54
N ALA A 4 -8.42 -22.14 -2.82
CA ALA A 4 -7.66 -21.45 -1.78
C ALA A 4 -8.55 -20.48 -0.98
N VAL A 5 -9.48 -19.78 -1.66
CA VAL A 5 -10.49 -18.92 -1.03
C VAL A 5 -11.48 -19.76 -0.22
N ARG A 6 -11.90 -20.92 -0.72
CA ARG A 6 -12.79 -21.85 -0.03
C ARG A 6 -12.09 -22.51 1.18
N ALA A 7 -10.82 -22.92 1.03
CA ALA A 7 -10.01 -23.43 2.14
C ALA A 7 -9.71 -22.37 3.21
N PHE A 8 -9.45 -21.13 2.79
CA PHE A 8 -9.25 -20.00 3.70
C PHE A 8 -10.54 -19.62 4.41
N ALA A 9 -11.69 -19.57 3.72
CA ALA A 9 -13.00 -19.32 4.33
C ALA A 9 -13.40 -20.42 5.34
N HIS A 10 -13.10 -21.69 5.03
CA HIS A 10 -13.36 -22.82 5.92
C HIS A 10 -12.46 -22.79 7.17
N ASN A 11 -11.17 -22.49 7.02
CA ASN A 11 -10.24 -22.36 8.15
C ASN A 11 -10.46 -21.06 8.95
N MET A 12 -10.97 -19.99 8.32
CA MET A 12 -11.33 -18.74 8.99
C MET A 12 -12.56 -18.90 9.89
N PHE A 13 -13.55 -19.70 9.49
CA PHE A 13 -14.74 -20.00 10.31
C PHE A 13 -14.37 -20.68 11.64
N LEU A 14 -13.30 -21.47 11.64
CA LEU A 14 -12.72 -22.06 12.86
C LEU A 14 -12.01 -21.01 13.73
N TYR A 15 -11.44 -19.95 13.13
CA TYR A 15 -10.75 -18.87 13.85
C TYR A 15 -11.70 -17.86 14.52
N THR A 16 -12.94 -17.69 14.04
CA THR A 16 -13.94 -16.79 14.65
C THR A 16 -14.30 -17.16 16.09
N HIS A 17 -14.02 -18.40 16.52
CA HIS A 17 -14.25 -18.86 17.90
C HIS A 17 -13.06 -18.66 18.86
N CYS A 18 -11.89 -18.25 18.36
CA CYS A 18 -10.72 -18.02 19.21
C CYS A 18 -10.77 -16.62 19.86
N LYS A 19 -11.14 -16.59 21.15
CA LYS A 19 -11.02 -15.42 22.06
C LYS A 19 -9.69 -14.63 22.02
N PRO A 20 -8.50 -15.20 21.72
CA PRO A 20 -7.25 -14.41 21.73
C PRO A 20 -7.21 -13.24 20.74
N LEU A 21 -7.96 -13.27 19.62
CA LEU A 21 -7.89 -12.19 18.62
C LEU A 21 -8.41 -10.84 19.17
N ARG A 22 -9.46 -10.86 20.01
CA ARG A 22 -9.98 -9.64 20.65
C ARG A 22 -8.99 -9.03 21.65
N ALA A 23 -8.22 -9.86 22.35
CA ALA A 23 -7.22 -9.39 23.31
C ALA A 23 -6.04 -8.69 22.62
N LEU A 24 -5.64 -9.17 21.44
CA LEU A 24 -4.61 -8.53 20.62
C LEU A 24 -5.10 -7.18 20.07
N TYR A 25 -6.32 -7.12 19.53
CA TYR A 25 -6.93 -5.87 19.07
C TYR A 25 -7.11 -4.84 20.20
N GLN A 26 -7.53 -5.26 21.39
CA GLN A 26 -7.66 -4.37 22.55
C GLN A 26 -6.32 -3.74 22.91
N LYS A 27 -5.23 -4.51 22.87
CA LYS A 27 -3.88 -4.02 23.15
C LYS A 27 -3.41 -2.98 22.11
N GLU A 28 -3.79 -3.18 20.86
CA GLU A 28 -3.45 -2.28 19.74
C GLU A 28 -4.32 -1.02 19.71
N LEU A 29 -5.57 -1.08 20.22
CA LEU A 29 -6.43 0.09 20.42
C LEU A 29 -5.99 0.97 21.59
N LEU A 30 -5.34 0.39 22.61
CA LEU A 30 -4.75 1.13 23.73
C LEU A 30 -3.47 1.87 23.32
N ASP A 31 -2.84 1.47 22.21
CA ASP A 31 -1.77 2.25 21.58
C ASP A 31 -2.37 3.38 20.73
N GLN A 32 -2.28 4.61 21.24
CA GLN A 32 -2.99 5.78 20.69
C GLN A 32 -2.54 6.13 19.24
N SER A 33 -1.37 5.66 18.80
CA SER A 33 -0.87 5.75 17.42
C SER A 33 -1.46 4.69 16.48
N ALA A 34 -1.71 3.47 16.96
CA ALA A 34 -2.20 2.37 16.14
C ALA A 34 -3.73 2.38 15.95
N GLY A 35 -4.47 3.02 16.86
CA GLY A 35 -5.93 3.01 16.92
C GLY A 35 -6.66 3.36 15.61
N TYR A 36 -6.16 4.33 14.83
CA TYR A 36 -6.81 4.74 13.57
C TYR A 36 -6.73 3.68 12.47
N ASN A 37 -5.61 2.94 12.39
CA ASN A 37 -5.38 1.96 11.33
C ASN A 37 -6.13 0.64 11.58
N VAL A 38 -6.39 0.33 12.86
CA VAL A 38 -7.09 -0.90 13.29
C VAL A 38 -8.60 -0.70 13.47
N ALA A 39 -9.10 0.53 13.34
CA ALA A 39 -10.52 0.85 13.56
C ALA A 39 -11.46 0.08 12.63
N PHE A 40 -11.13 0.00 11.33
CA PHE A 40 -11.95 -0.73 10.35
C PHE A 40 -12.04 -2.24 10.65
N PRO A 41 -10.93 -2.98 10.77
CA PRO A 41 -11.03 -4.41 11.07
C PRO A 41 -11.61 -4.68 12.46
N TYR A 42 -11.41 -3.79 13.43
CA TYR A 42 -12.08 -3.89 14.74
C TYR A 42 -13.60 -3.78 14.62
N LEU A 43 -14.10 -2.81 13.87
CA LEU A 43 -15.52 -2.64 13.62
C LEU A 43 -16.11 -3.88 12.95
N VAL A 44 -15.44 -4.41 11.94
CA VAL A 44 -15.89 -5.59 11.19
C VAL A 44 -16.04 -6.81 12.11
N VAL A 45 -15.02 -7.10 12.91
CA VAL A 45 -15.00 -8.31 13.77
C VAL A 45 -16.00 -8.22 14.91
N ASN A 46 -16.33 -7.02 15.39
CA ASN A 46 -17.27 -6.83 16.49
C ASN A 46 -18.72 -6.63 16.05
N ILE A 47 -18.97 -6.15 14.82
CA ILE A 47 -20.34 -5.83 14.35
C ILE A 47 -20.90 -6.88 13.38
N LEU A 48 -20.10 -7.51 12.53
CA LEU A 48 -20.64 -8.43 11.51
C LEU A 48 -20.86 -9.85 12.07
N PRO A 49 -22.00 -10.50 11.76
CA PRO A 49 -22.22 -11.90 12.09
C PRO A 49 -21.32 -12.80 11.22
N SER A 50 -21.02 -14.00 11.73
CA SER A 50 -20.04 -14.95 11.18
C SER A 50 -20.07 -15.17 9.66
N PRO A 51 -21.23 -15.32 8.98
CA PRO A 51 -21.24 -15.54 7.54
C PRO A 51 -20.89 -14.28 6.73
N LEU A 52 -21.21 -13.08 7.23
CA LEU A 52 -20.94 -11.81 6.53
C LEU A 52 -19.47 -11.41 6.63
N LEU A 53 -18.79 -11.77 7.73
CA LEU A 53 -17.36 -11.53 7.91
C LEU A 53 -16.53 -12.28 6.84
N GLY A 54 -16.87 -13.54 6.56
CA GLY A 54 -16.24 -14.33 5.51
C GLY A 54 -16.46 -13.75 4.11
N LEU A 55 -17.68 -13.26 3.83
CA LEU A 55 -18.00 -12.60 2.57
C LEU A 55 -17.17 -11.33 2.35
N MET A 56 -17.03 -10.50 3.39
CA MET A 56 -16.27 -9.26 3.29
C MET A 56 -14.78 -9.51 3.00
N ILE A 57 -14.17 -10.47 3.69
CA ILE A 57 -12.75 -10.81 3.47
C ILE A 57 -12.55 -11.38 2.06
N ALA A 58 -13.47 -12.23 1.59
CA ALA A 58 -13.45 -12.73 0.22
C ALA A 58 -13.56 -11.59 -0.82
N ALA A 59 -14.45 -10.62 -0.58
CA ALA A 59 -14.62 -9.46 -1.45
C ALA A 59 -13.37 -8.56 -1.49
N MET A 60 -12.72 -8.33 -0.34
CA MET A 60 -11.46 -7.58 -0.28
C MET A 60 -10.34 -8.28 -1.05
N LEU A 61 -10.18 -9.60 -0.86
CA LEU A 61 -9.20 -10.39 -1.61
C LEU A 61 -9.48 -10.38 -3.12
N ALA A 62 -10.76 -10.46 -3.52
CA ALA A 62 -11.16 -10.35 -4.92
C ALA A 62 -10.84 -8.98 -5.52
N ALA A 63 -11.13 -7.89 -4.78
CA ALA A 63 -10.82 -6.52 -5.20
C ALA A 63 -9.32 -6.27 -5.36
N LEU A 64 -8.50 -6.81 -4.45
CA LEU A 64 -7.04 -6.77 -4.54
C LEU A 64 -6.55 -7.48 -5.81
N MET A 65 -7.08 -8.68 -6.09
CA MET A 65 -6.71 -9.44 -7.27
C MET A 65 -7.12 -8.74 -8.57
N SER A 66 -8.28 -8.08 -8.60
CA SER A 66 -8.75 -7.30 -9.76
C SER A 66 -7.83 -6.11 -10.06
N SER A 67 -7.41 -5.39 -9.03
CA SER A 67 -6.47 -4.26 -9.17
C SER A 67 -5.12 -4.74 -9.71
N LEU A 68 -4.60 -5.85 -9.17
CA LEU A 68 -3.35 -6.47 -9.61
C LEU A 68 -3.44 -6.96 -11.06
N ALA A 69 -4.53 -7.62 -11.44
CA ALA A 69 -4.75 -8.06 -12.82
C ALA A 69 -4.85 -6.88 -13.81
N SER A 70 -5.48 -5.77 -13.41
CA SER A 70 -5.58 -4.55 -14.23
C SER A 70 -4.20 -3.95 -14.55
N VAL A 71 -3.31 -3.89 -13.56
CA VAL A 71 -1.92 -3.42 -13.74
C VAL A 71 -1.14 -4.34 -14.69
N PHE A 72 -1.33 -5.65 -14.63
CA PHE A 72 -0.67 -6.56 -15.57
C PHE A 72 -1.22 -6.47 -16.98
N ASN A 73 -2.53 -6.34 -17.13
CA ASN A 73 -3.19 -6.24 -18.43
C ASN A 73 -2.79 -4.95 -19.18
N SER A 74 -2.55 -3.85 -18.46
CA SER A 74 -2.11 -2.59 -19.08
C SER A 74 -0.66 -2.65 -19.59
N LEU A 75 0.19 -3.50 -19.01
CA LEU A 75 1.59 -3.67 -19.39
C LEU A 75 1.79 -4.62 -20.59
N ARG A 76 0.89 -5.62 -20.80
CA ARG A 76 0.92 -6.51 -21.98
C ARG A 76 -0.50 -6.80 -22.49
N LYS A 77 -0.86 -6.22 -23.63
CA LYS A 77 -2.20 -6.34 -24.25
C LYS A 77 -2.55 -7.73 -24.84
N SER A 78 -1.62 -8.69 -24.89
CA SER A 78 -1.84 -10.00 -25.56
C SER A 78 -1.10 -11.16 -24.86
N ALA A 79 -1.23 -11.32 -23.55
CA ALA A 79 -0.65 -12.45 -22.83
C ALA A 79 -1.60 -13.66 -22.84
N SER A 80 -1.06 -14.86 -23.05
CA SER A 80 -1.81 -16.12 -22.93
C SER A 80 -2.22 -16.38 -21.47
N GLU A 81 -3.37 -16.99 -21.24
CA GLU A 81 -3.97 -17.22 -19.90
C GLU A 81 -3.00 -17.94 -18.94
N LYS A 82 -2.21 -18.89 -19.45
CA LYS A 82 -1.18 -19.62 -18.67
C LYS A 82 -0.01 -18.72 -18.25
N GLU A 83 0.35 -17.76 -19.09
CA GLU A 83 1.44 -16.81 -18.85
C GLU A 83 1.03 -15.77 -17.80
N LEU A 84 -0.23 -15.32 -17.85
CA LEU A 84 -0.79 -14.39 -16.86
C LEU A 84 -0.77 -14.98 -15.44
N VAL A 85 -1.06 -16.27 -15.29
CA VAL A 85 -1.01 -16.97 -14.00
C VAL A 85 0.44 -17.11 -13.48
N LEU A 86 1.41 -17.38 -14.36
CA LEU A 86 2.81 -17.51 -13.97
C LEU A 86 3.40 -16.17 -13.56
N VAL A 87 3.14 -15.12 -14.33
CA VAL A 87 3.54 -13.74 -13.99
C VAL A 87 2.87 -13.30 -12.69
N GLY A 88 1.59 -13.58 -12.50
CA GLY A 88 0.87 -13.27 -11.26
C GLY A 88 1.51 -13.95 -10.03
N LYS A 89 1.92 -15.21 -10.14
CA LYS A 89 2.65 -15.91 -9.06
C LYS A 89 3.99 -15.26 -8.76
N VAL A 90 4.81 -14.99 -9.77
CA VAL A 90 6.14 -14.36 -9.60
C VAL A 90 5.97 -12.95 -9.00
N ALA A 91 5.03 -12.17 -9.51
CA ALA A 91 4.72 -10.85 -9.00
C ALA A 91 4.29 -10.87 -7.53
N THR A 92 3.47 -11.85 -7.13
CA THR A 92 3.03 -11.98 -5.74
C THR A 92 4.21 -12.24 -4.81
N VAL A 93 5.16 -13.10 -5.23
CA VAL A 93 6.39 -13.36 -4.47
C VAL A 93 7.24 -12.09 -4.36
N VAL A 94 7.48 -11.41 -5.48
CA VAL A 94 8.28 -10.17 -5.50
C VAL A 94 7.65 -9.09 -4.64
N MET A 95 6.34 -8.85 -4.78
CA MET A 95 5.62 -7.86 -3.97
C MET A 95 5.61 -8.21 -2.48
N THR A 96 5.56 -9.50 -2.13
CA THR A 96 5.66 -9.94 -0.73
C THR A 96 7.04 -9.62 -0.15
N ILE A 97 8.11 -9.93 -0.87
CA ILE A 97 9.48 -9.63 -0.43
C ILE A 97 9.67 -8.11 -0.28
N LEU A 98 9.26 -7.34 -1.29
CA LEU A 98 9.32 -5.88 -1.24
C LEU A 98 8.48 -5.32 -0.08
N GLY A 99 7.28 -5.87 0.15
CA GLY A 99 6.41 -5.47 1.26
C GLY A 99 7.07 -5.68 2.63
N ILE A 100 7.71 -6.83 2.85
CA ILE A 100 8.46 -7.11 4.08
C ILE A 100 9.62 -6.12 4.25
N LEU A 101 10.37 -5.87 3.17
CA LEU A 101 11.49 -4.92 3.17
C LEU A 101 11.03 -3.48 3.44
N TRP A 102 9.78 -3.16 3.13
CA TRP A 102 9.19 -1.83 3.29
C TRP A 102 8.66 -1.54 4.71
N ILE A 103 8.44 -2.57 5.53
CA ILE A 103 7.97 -2.43 6.93
C ILE A 103 8.84 -1.45 7.76
N PRO A 104 10.18 -1.59 7.83
CA PRO A 104 11.01 -0.66 8.61
C PRO A 104 10.97 0.78 8.09
N LEU A 105 10.69 0.97 6.79
CA LEU A 105 10.55 2.30 6.20
C LEU A 105 9.27 2.98 6.70
N ILE A 106 8.15 2.27 6.81
CA ILE A 106 6.89 2.86 7.29
C ILE A 106 7.00 3.27 8.77
N GLN A 107 7.67 2.46 9.60
CA GLN A 107 7.83 2.71 11.03
C GLN A 107 8.68 3.96 11.35
N SER A 108 9.58 4.35 10.45
CA SER A 108 10.47 5.50 10.65
C SER A 108 9.87 6.85 10.20
N LEU A 109 8.80 6.85 9.39
CA LEU A 109 8.30 8.07 8.74
C LEU A 109 7.00 8.67 9.29
N SER A 110 6.15 7.96 10.05
CA SER A 110 4.96 8.60 10.64
C SER A 110 4.19 7.76 11.67
N SER A 111 3.46 8.45 12.54
CA SER A 111 2.45 7.92 13.45
C SER A 111 1.10 7.57 12.79
N GLY A 112 0.97 7.60 11.44
CA GLY A 112 -0.30 7.32 10.76
C GLY A 112 -0.16 6.85 9.31
N LEU A 113 -0.57 5.60 9.04
CA LEU A 113 -0.45 4.93 7.73
C LEU A 113 -1.12 5.73 6.59
N TYR A 114 -2.31 6.27 6.85
CA TYR A 114 -3.08 7.06 5.88
C TYR A 114 -2.32 8.31 5.41
N ILE A 115 -1.74 9.06 6.35
CA ILE A 115 -0.99 10.28 6.06
C ILE A 115 0.27 9.93 5.25
N TYR A 116 0.95 8.84 5.60
CA TYR A 116 2.11 8.37 4.85
C TYR A 116 1.76 8.01 3.39
N THR A 117 0.74 7.18 3.17
CA THR A 117 0.34 6.78 1.80
C THR A 117 -0.06 7.98 0.96
N HIS A 118 -0.82 8.93 1.52
CA HIS A 118 -1.19 10.14 0.79
C HIS A 118 -0.02 11.09 0.54
N LYS A 119 0.96 11.19 1.46
CA LYS A 119 2.20 11.95 1.23
C LYS A 119 2.97 11.41 0.03
N VAL A 120 3.12 10.08 -0.08
CA VAL A 120 3.79 9.45 -1.23
C VAL A 120 3.05 9.75 -2.53
N MET A 121 1.72 9.66 -2.54
CA MET A 121 0.93 10.03 -3.72
C MET A 121 1.06 11.51 -4.08
N ALA A 122 1.12 12.39 -3.07
CA ALA A 122 1.31 13.82 -3.25
C ALA A 122 2.69 14.19 -3.82
N TYR A 123 3.71 13.35 -3.63
CA TYR A 123 5.03 13.55 -4.25
C TYR A 123 5.06 13.16 -5.73
N MET A 124 4.24 12.18 -6.14
CA MET A 124 4.17 11.72 -7.54
C MET A 124 3.19 12.53 -8.38
N ALA A 125 2.17 13.16 -7.78
CA ALA A 125 1.14 13.90 -8.50
C ALA A 125 1.68 15.08 -9.34
N PRO A 126 2.57 15.97 -8.85
CA PRO A 126 3.01 17.16 -9.59
C PRO A 126 3.63 16.87 -10.97
N PRO A 127 4.61 15.96 -11.13
CA PRO A 127 5.17 15.68 -12.45
C PRO A 127 4.17 15.03 -13.41
N ILE A 128 3.26 14.19 -12.90
CA ILE A 128 2.17 13.60 -13.69
C ILE A 128 1.24 14.71 -14.19
N THR A 129 0.86 15.65 -13.32
CA THR A 129 0.01 16.79 -13.67
C THR A 129 0.66 17.67 -14.72
N VAL A 130 1.96 18.00 -14.61
CA VAL A 130 2.65 18.84 -15.60
C VAL A 130 2.65 18.18 -16.98
N VAL A 131 2.93 16.86 -17.05
CA VAL A 131 2.94 16.12 -18.32
C VAL A 131 1.54 15.97 -18.90
N PHE A 132 0.55 15.67 -18.07
CA PHE A 132 -0.84 15.53 -18.50
C PHE A 132 -1.40 16.85 -19.02
N LEU A 133 -1.22 17.92 -18.24
CA LEU A 133 -1.70 19.26 -18.61
C LEU A 133 -0.97 19.79 -19.84
N GLY A 134 0.35 19.56 -19.94
CA GLY A 134 1.14 19.86 -21.13
C GLY A 134 0.67 19.10 -22.35
N GLY A 135 0.30 17.82 -22.21
CA GLY A 135 -0.23 17.01 -23.32
C GLY A 135 -1.64 17.41 -23.78
N VAL A 136 -2.49 17.89 -22.87
CA VAL A 136 -3.88 18.30 -23.20
C VAL A 136 -3.95 19.74 -23.71
N LEU A 137 -3.24 20.68 -23.09
CA LEU A 137 -3.32 22.10 -23.43
C LEU A 137 -2.39 22.52 -24.57
N TRP A 138 -1.35 21.74 -24.88
CA TRP A 138 -0.33 22.11 -25.85
C TRP A 138 -0.25 21.12 -27.02
N PRO A 139 -0.77 21.45 -28.21
CA PRO A 139 -0.82 20.53 -29.35
C PRO A 139 0.55 20.19 -29.96
N ARG A 140 1.62 20.93 -29.62
CA ARG A 140 3.02 20.63 -29.99
C ARG A 140 3.79 19.89 -28.88
N ALA A 141 3.12 19.32 -27.88
CA ALA A 141 3.79 18.60 -26.80
C ALA A 141 4.48 17.36 -27.38
N ASN A 142 5.80 17.27 -27.20
CA ASN A 142 6.61 16.21 -27.75
C ASN A 142 6.84 15.10 -26.71
N GLN A 143 6.91 13.85 -27.16
CA GLN A 143 7.16 12.67 -26.32
C GLN A 143 8.47 12.78 -25.53
N GLN A 144 9.50 13.37 -26.13
CA GLN A 144 10.80 13.61 -25.47
C GLN A 144 10.69 14.61 -24.30
N GLY A 145 9.84 15.64 -24.43
CA GLY A 145 9.60 16.61 -23.37
C GLY A 145 8.84 16.02 -22.18
N ALA A 146 7.86 15.16 -22.46
CA ALA A 146 7.15 14.39 -21.44
C ALA A 146 8.10 13.47 -20.65
N TRP A 147 8.97 12.74 -21.37
CA TRP A 147 9.99 11.89 -20.74
C TRP A 147 10.98 12.68 -19.90
N ALA A 148 11.47 13.82 -20.39
CA ALA A 148 12.39 14.68 -19.64
C ALA A 148 11.73 15.24 -18.35
N CYS A 149 10.46 15.66 -18.42
CA CYS A 149 9.71 16.11 -17.25
C CYS A 149 9.51 15.00 -16.21
N LEU A 150 9.18 13.78 -16.64
CA LEU A 150 9.02 12.63 -15.73
C LEU A 150 10.34 12.29 -15.03
N MET A 151 11.44 12.24 -15.78
CA MET A 151 12.76 11.94 -15.21
C MET A 151 13.19 13.05 -14.24
N PHE A 152 13.03 14.31 -14.62
CA PHE A 152 13.33 15.44 -13.74
C PHE A 152 12.49 15.41 -12.45
N GLY A 153 11.18 15.19 -12.57
CA GLY A 153 10.28 15.06 -11.42
C GLY A 153 10.63 13.88 -10.50
N PHE A 154 11.05 12.75 -11.08
CA PHE A 154 11.50 11.59 -10.32
C PHE A 154 12.78 11.90 -9.51
N PHE A 155 13.77 12.55 -10.11
CA PHE A 155 15.01 12.91 -9.41
C PHE A 155 14.76 13.95 -8.31
N VAL A 156 13.96 14.97 -8.58
CA VAL A 156 13.59 15.98 -7.58
C VAL A 156 12.79 15.36 -6.42
N GLY A 157 11.86 14.44 -6.72
CA GLY A 157 11.11 13.70 -5.71
C GLY A 157 11.99 12.83 -4.83
N ASN A 158 12.94 12.09 -5.42
CA ASN A 158 13.92 11.29 -4.66
C ASN A 158 14.82 12.17 -3.79
N LEU A 159 15.32 13.29 -4.32
CA LEU A 159 16.13 14.24 -3.56
C LEU A 159 15.38 14.77 -2.34
N ARG A 160 14.09 15.09 -2.49
CA ARG A 160 13.23 15.54 -1.38
C ARG A 160 13.03 14.45 -0.33
N LEU A 161 12.81 13.19 -0.74
CA LEU A 161 12.67 12.06 0.18
C LEU A 161 13.95 11.85 0.99
N VAL A 162 15.11 11.89 0.34
CA VAL A 162 16.42 11.81 1.01
C VAL A 162 16.61 12.99 1.97
N GLY A 163 16.23 14.20 1.56
CA GLY A 163 16.26 15.39 2.42
C GLY A 163 15.38 15.26 3.66
N GLU A 164 14.13 14.80 3.52
CA GLU A 164 13.24 14.56 4.67
C GLU A 164 13.81 13.50 5.62
N ILE A 165 14.42 12.43 5.11
CA ILE A 165 15.07 11.39 5.93
C ILE A 165 16.30 11.97 6.66
N SER A 166 17.14 12.76 5.99
CA SER A 166 18.32 13.40 6.60
C SER A 166 17.96 14.45 7.64
N ILE A 167 16.90 15.23 7.41
CA ILE A 167 16.41 16.24 8.35
C ILE A 167 15.75 15.57 9.56
N ALA A 168 14.93 14.53 9.35
CA ALA A 168 14.35 13.75 10.44
C ALA A 168 15.43 13.15 11.35
N ARG A 169 16.55 12.69 10.77
CA ARG A 169 17.67 12.12 11.53
C ARG A 169 18.49 13.16 12.30
N SER A 170 18.55 14.41 11.83
CA SER A 170 19.25 15.52 12.53
C SER A 170 18.43 16.15 13.65
N HIS A 171 17.09 16.07 13.59
CA HIS A 171 16.22 16.54 14.66
C HIS A 171 16.27 15.58 15.88
N ASP A 172 16.31 14.27 15.65
CA ASP A 172 16.39 13.25 16.70
C ASP A 172 17.72 13.29 17.48
N SER A 173 18.81 13.61 16.79
CA SER A 173 20.14 13.79 17.41
C SER A 173 20.28 15.09 18.21
N SER A 174 19.46 16.11 17.95
CA SER A 174 19.41 17.34 18.75
C SER A 174 18.53 17.22 20.00
N ILE A 175 17.53 16.33 19.98
CA ILE A 175 16.69 16.04 21.16
C ILE A 175 17.47 15.16 22.15
N THR A 176 18.24 14.17 21.65
CA THR A 176 19.01 13.26 22.50
C THR A 176 20.17 13.94 23.23
N SER A 177 20.73 15.03 22.67
CA SER A 177 21.80 15.84 23.28
C SER A 177 21.31 16.94 24.23
N LEU A 178 19.99 17.18 24.29
CA LEU A 178 19.35 18.12 25.22
C LEU A 178 18.85 17.41 26.50
N PHE A 179 18.83 16.07 26.49
CA PHE A 179 18.46 15.21 27.62
C PHE A 179 19.66 14.45 28.24
N LEU A 180 20.89 14.71 27.80
CA LEU A 180 22.17 14.32 28.42
C LEU A 180 22.91 15.57 28.88
#